data_AF-A0A954KFI6-F1
#
_entry.id   AF-A0A954KFI6-F1
#
_cell.length_a   1.000
_cell.length_b   1.000
_cell.length_c   1.000
_cell.angle_alpha   90.00
_cell.angle_beta   90.00
_cell.angle_gamma   90.00
#
_symmetry.space_group_name_H-M   'P 1'
#
loop_
_entity.id
_entity.type
_entity.pdbx_description
1 polymer ?
#
loop_
_entity_poly.entity_id
_entity_poly.type
_entity_poly.pdbx_seq_one_letter_code
_entity_poly.pdbx_strand_id
1 'polypeptide(L)'
;MEAALKKMHVFVCLVSYEFLASEYIMDVELKEALRREKKKEVEIVPILLYPVNLDNDCPELKPFNPLPGFGKNWRGFELDGGQHQDAHMLIRDGLWEAIHRVRASNAS
;
A
#
# COMPACT_ATOMS: atom_id res chain seq x y z
N MET A 1 -2.13 -6.97 17.71
CA MET A 1 -1.74 -7.15 16.30
C MET A 1 -2.63 -8.18 15.59
N GLU A 2 -2.65 -9.44 16.03
CA GLU A 2 -3.37 -10.53 15.32
C GLU A 2 -4.87 -10.28 15.06
N ALA A 3 -5.58 -9.65 16.01
CA ALA A 3 -7.00 -9.34 15.83
C ALA A 3 -7.26 -8.31 14.73
N ALA A 4 -6.34 -7.37 14.51
CA ALA A 4 -6.45 -6.38 13.45
C ALA A 4 -6.21 -7.03 12.07
N LEU A 5 -5.18 -7.88 11.95
CA LEU A 5 -4.88 -8.62 10.72
C LEU A 5 -6.05 -9.49 10.24
N LYS A 6 -6.87 -10.01 11.15
CA LYS A 6 -8.04 -10.83 10.82
C LYS A 6 -9.29 -10.04 10.46
N LYS A 7 -9.40 -8.79 10.92
CA LYS A 7 -10.61 -7.96 10.78
C LYS A 7 -10.47 -6.81 9.79
N MET A 8 -9.24 -6.47 9.41
CA MET A 8 -9.00 -5.39 8.46
C MET A 8 -9.59 -5.73 7.09
N HIS A 9 -10.17 -4.73 6.45
CA HIS A 9 -10.64 -4.83 5.06
C HIS A 9 -9.74 -4.03 4.10
N VAL A 10 -8.89 -3.16 4.64
CA VAL A 10 -7.85 -2.44 3.91
C VAL A 10 -6.54 -2.64 4.66
N PHE A 11 -5.50 -3.09 3.96
CA PHE A 11 -4.14 -3.22 4.47
C PHE A 11 -3.27 -2.16 3.80
N VAL A 12 -2.85 -1.16 4.57
CA VAL A 12 -2.03 -0.06 4.08
C VAL A 12 -0.55 -0.38 4.34
N CYS A 13 0.24 -0.55 3.29
CA CYS A 13 1.68 -0.80 3.41
C CYS A 13 2.43 0.52 3.27
N LEU A 14 3.00 1.03 4.36
CA LEU A 14 3.91 2.18 4.30
C LEU A 14 5.31 1.68 3.90
N VAL A 15 5.56 1.60 2.60
CA VAL A 15 6.77 0.98 2.06
C VAL A 15 7.96 1.92 2.22
N SER A 16 8.86 1.53 3.12
CA SER A 16 10.16 2.16 3.39
C SER A 16 11.24 1.07 3.49
N TYR A 17 12.50 1.46 3.66
CA TYR A 17 13.58 0.49 3.91
C TYR A 17 13.34 -0.30 5.21
N GLU A 18 12.78 0.34 6.23
CA GLU A 18 12.43 -0.30 7.51
C GLU A 18 11.29 -1.29 7.35
N PHE A 19 10.31 -1.00 6.50
CA PHE A 19 9.24 -1.95 6.15
C PHE A 19 9.83 -3.23 5.55
N LEU A 20 10.73 -3.07 4.57
CA LEU A 20 11.36 -4.19 3.87
C LEU A 20 12.33 -5.00 4.74
N ALA A 21 13.02 -4.33 5.67
CA ALA A 21 13.95 -4.96 6.59
C ALA A 21 13.26 -5.71 7.75
N SER A 22 11.94 -5.56 7.91
CA SER A 22 11.19 -6.15 9.00
C SER A 22 10.70 -7.55 8.65
N GLU A 23 11.37 -8.58 9.17
CA GLU A 23 10.98 -9.99 9.00
C GLU A 23 9.52 -10.23 9.39
N TYR A 24 9.06 -9.62 10.49
CA TYR A 24 7.68 -9.80 10.95
C TYR A 24 6.66 -9.20 9.98
N ILE A 25 6.91 -8.01 9.44
CA ILE A 25 6.03 -7.39 8.44
C ILE A 25 5.97 -8.26 7.19
N MET A 26 7.13 -8.73 6.71
CA MET A 26 7.24 -9.47 5.46
C MET A 26 6.65 -10.89 5.58
N ASP A 27 7.03 -11.64 6.62
CA ASP A 27 6.69 -13.06 6.75
C ASP A 27 5.34 -13.32 7.42
N VAL A 28 4.81 -12.36 8.18
CA VAL A 28 3.55 -12.52 8.92
C VAL A 28 2.45 -11.61 8.35
N GLU A 29 2.65 -10.29 8.40
CA GLU A 29 1.57 -9.34 8.11
C GLU A 29 1.23 -9.27 6.62
N LEU A 30 2.25 -9.07 5.78
CA LEU A 30 2.11 -9.02 4.34
C LEU A 30 1.66 -10.37 3.77
N LYS A 31 2.24 -11.46 4.27
CA LYS A 31 1.87 -12.82 3.85
C LYS A 31 0.38 -13.12 4.11
N GLU A 32 -0.13 -12.75 5.28
CA GLU A 32 -1.55 -12.93 5.60
C GLU A 32 -2.44 -11.99 4.78
N ALA A 33 -2.02 -10.73 4.59
CA ALA A 33 -2.74 -9.79 3.72
C ALA A 33 -2.86 -10.32 2.29
N LEU A 34 -1.76 -10.79 1.69
CA LEU A 34 -1.74 -11.42 0.35
C LEU A 34 -2.64 -12.66 0.28
N ARG A 35 -2.65 -13.49 1.33
CA ARG A 35 -3.53 -14.67 1.39
C ARG A 35 -5.01 -14.29 1.40
N ARG A 36 -5.36 -13.21 2.08
CA ARG A 36 -6.73 -12.68 2.17
C ARG A 36 -7.14 -11.91 0.91
N GLU A 37 -6.20 -11.20 0.29
CA GLU A 37 -6.44 -10.46 -0.96
C GLU A 37 -6.77 -11.42 -2.10
N LYS A 38 -6.08 -12.56 -2.20
CA LYS A 38 -6.43 -13.64 -3.15
C LYS A 38 -7.87 -14.15 -3.02
N LYS A 39 -8.46 -14.02 -1.83
CA LYS A 39 -9.86 -14.37 -1.55
C LYS A 39 -10.81 -13.17 -1.66
N LYS A 40 -10.30 -12.00 -2.05
CA LYS A 40 -11.01 -10.71 -2.09
C LYS A 40 -11.54 -10.27 -0.72
N GLU A 41 -10.90 -10.71 0.36
CA GLU A 41 -11.30 -10.39 1.74
C GLU A 41 -10.64 -9.11 2.27
N VAL A 42 -9.58 -8.63 1.61
CA VAL A 42 -8.85 -7.42 1.98
C VAL A 42 -8.34 -6.74 0.72
N GLU A 43 -8.39 -5.42 0.70
CA GLU A 43 -7.74 -4.57 -0.29
C GLU A 43 -6.32 -4.20 0.20
N ILE A 44 -5.30 -4.37 -0.63
CA ILE A 44 -3.91 -3.97 -0.30
C ILE A 44 -3.62 -2.62 -0.97
N VAL A 45 -3.08 -1.67 -0.19
CA VAL A 45 -2.73 -0.33 -0.67
C VAL A 45 -1.28 -0.02 -0.29
N PRO A 46 -0.32 -0.23 -1.20
CA PRO A 46 1.05 0.17 -0.97
C PRO A 46 1.20 1.69 -1.12
N ILE A 47 1.94 2.33 -0.21
CA ILE A 47 2.31 3.74 -0.24
C ILE A 47 3.83 3.81 -0.18
N LEU A 48 4.47 4.30 -1.25
CA LEU A 48 5.92 4.45 -1.29
C LEU A 48 6.33 5.74 -0.56
N LEU A 49 6.96 5.59 0.60
CA LEU A 49 7.49 6.72 1.35
C LEU A 49 8.88 7.14 0.83
N TYR A 50 9.71 6.17 0.45
CA TYR A 50 11.07 6.42 -0.02
C TYR A 50 11.27 5.86 -1.44
N PRO A 51 12.35 6.23 -2.14
CA PRO A 51 12.73 5.60 -3.40
C PRO A 51 13.09 4.12 -3.19
N VAL A 52 12.06 3.27 -3.23
CA VAL A 52 12.14 1.82 -3.18
C VAL A 52 11.89 1.27 -4.58
N ASN A 53 12.70 0.30 -5.01
CA ASN A 53 12.48 -0.37 -6.28
C ASN A 53 11.70 -1.65 -6.05
N LEU A 54 10.36 -1.57 -6.15
CA LEU A 54 9.50 -2.73 -5.93
C LEU A 54 9.83 -3.92 -6.86
N ASP A 55 10.40 -3.70 -8.05
CA ASP A 55 10.77 -4.82 -8.93
C ASP A 55 11.81 -5.74 -8.31
N ASN A 56 12.69 -5.17 -7.48
CA ASN A 56 13.76 -5.91 -6.83
C ASN A 56 13.45 -6.17 -5.35
N ASP A 57 12.83 -5.21 -4.68
CA ASP A 57 12.74 -5.17 -3.22
C ASP A 57 11.47 -5.85 -2.68
N CYS A 58 10.34 -5.75 -3.40
CA CYS A 58 9.08 -6.39 -3.01
C CYS A 58 8.09 -6.47 -4.20
N PRO A 59 8.32 -7.40 -5.15
CA PRO A 59 7.54 -7.50 -6.38
C PRO A 59 6.07 -7.87 -6.13
N GLU A 60 5.76 -8.47 -4.98
CA GLU A 60 4.41 -8.82 -4.55
C GLU A 60 3.49 -7.61 -4.42
N LEU A 61 4.04 -6.42 -4.15
CA LEU A 61 3.24 -5.20 -4.00
C LEU A 61 2.95 -4.48 -5.33
N LYS A 62 3.67 -4.82 -6.40
CA LYS A 62 3.53 -4.18 -7.72
C LYS A 62 2.11 -4.27 -8.32
N PRO A 63 1.40 -5.40 -8.22
CA PRO A 63 0.04 -5.52 -8.77
C PRO A 63 -0.99 -4.57 -8.15
N PHE A 64 -0.71 -4.01 -6.97
CA PHE A 64 -1.67 -3.18 -6.22
C PHE A 64 -1.57 -1.68 -6.51
N ASN A 65 -0.90 -1.29 -7.61
CA ASN A 65 -0.78 0.09 -8.07
C ASN A 65 -0.37 1.07 -6.95
N PRO A 66 0.90 1.01 -6.49
CA PRO A 66 1.38 1.78 -5.34
C PRO A 66 1.12 3.28 -5.47
N LEU A 67 0.75 3.88 -4.34
CA LEU A 67 0.54 5.31 -4.18
C LEU A 67 1.84 6.06 -3.85
N PRO A 68 1.96 7.32 -4.27
CA PRO A 68 1.08 7.99 -5.24
C PRO A 68 1.29 7.42 -6.66
N GLY A 69 0.21 7.38 -7.45
CA GLY A 69 0.01 6.48 -8.59
C GLY A 69 1.22 6.21 -9.51
N PHE A 70 1.33 4.96 -9.97
CA PHE A 70 2.46 4.41 -10.74
C PHE A 70 3.82 4.38 -10.02
N GLY A 71 3.83 4.39 -8.67
CA GLY A 71 5.06 4.20 -7.89
C GLY A 71 5.98 5.42 -7.87
N LYS A 72 5.43 6.62 -8.08
CA LYS A 72 6.19 7.86 -7.96
C LYS A 72 6.47 8.14 -6.48
N ASN A 73 7.70 7.92 -6.03
CA ASN A 73 8.10 8.25 -4.65
C ASN A 73 8.20 9.78 -4.44
N TRP A 74 8.38 10.23 -3.19
CA TRP A 74 8.49 11.65 -2.84
C TRP A 74 9.53 12.43 -3.65
N ARG A 75 10.70 11.81 -3.91
CA ARG A 75 11.76 12.42 -4.73
C ARG A 75 11.29 12.69 -6.16
N GLY A 76 10.41 11.86 -6.71
CA GLY A 76 9.79 12.10 -8.00
C GLY A 76 8.91 13.36 -8.02
N PHE A 77 8.27 13.73 -6.91
CA PHE A 77 7.49 14.97 -6.82
C PHE A 77 8.40 16.20 -6.74
N GLU A 78 9.48 16.13 -5.96
CA GLU A 78 10.45 17.22 -5.87
C GLU A 78 11.13 17.50 -7.22
N LEU A 79 11.51 16.44 -7.96
CA LEU A 79 12.18 16.57 -9.27
C LEU A 79 11.28 17.20 -10.34
N ASP A 80 9.96 16.99 -10.25
CA ASP A 80 8.98 17.58 -11.17
C ASP A 80 8.58 19.01 -10.77
N GLY A 81 9.26 19.61 -9.78
CA GLY A 81 8.97 20.95 -9.27
C GLY A 81 7.72 21.02 -8.38
N GLY A 82 7.17 19.86 -7.98
CA GLY A 82 6.06 19.75 -7.04
C GLY A 82 6.50 19.82 -5.59
N GLN A 83 5.54 20.02 -4.69
CA GLN A 83 5.76 19.98 -3.25
C GLN A 83 5.45 18.59 -2.69
N HIS A 84 6.10 18.23 -1.58
CA HIS A 84 5.76 17.02 -0.82
C HIS A 84 4.25 16.90 -0.50
N GLN A 85 3.59 18.04 -0.30
CA GLN A 85 2.15 18.10 -0.01
C GLN A 85 1.29 17.63 -1.20
N ASP A 86 1.78 17.72 -2.43
CA ASP A 86 1.04 17.25 -3.62
C ASP A 86 0.87 15.73 -3.61
N ALA A 87 1.84 14.99 -3.07
CA ALA A 87 1.74 13.56 -2.85
C ALA A 87 0.66 13.21 -1.79
N HIS A 88 0.45 14.07 -0.78
CA HIS A 88 -0.56 13.82 0.25
C HIS A 88 -1.98 13.79 -0.31
N MET A 89 -2.31 14.65 -1.29
CA MET A 89 -3.62 14.63 -1.93
C MET A 89 -3.85 13.33 -2.69
N LEU A 90 -2.86 12.88 -3.46
CA LEU A 90 -2.94 11.63 -4.22
C LEU A 90 -3.04 10.41 -3.30
N ILE A 91 -2.31 10.40 -2.19
CA ILE A 91 -2.41 9.34 -1.16
C ILE A 91 -3.79 9.35 -0.53
N ARG A 92 -4.30 10.52 -0.13
CA ARG A 92 -5.63 10.68 0.45
C ARG A 92 -6.70 10.16 -0.49
N ASP A 93 -6.66 10.56 -1.75
CA ASP A 93 -7.68 10.22 -2.74
C ASP A 93 -7.63 8.71 -3.05
N GLY A 94 -6.45 8.14 -3.26
CA GLY A 94 -6.29 6.69 -3.45
C GLY A 94 -6.73 5.84 -2.26
N LEU A 95 -6.50 6.31 -1.02
CA LEU A 95 -7.03 5.66 0.18
C LEU A 95 -8.56 5.72 0.24
N TRP A 96 -9.17 6.85 -0.11
CA TRP A 96 -10.63 6.94 -0.19
C TRP A 96 -11.21 6.01 -1.24
N GLU A 97 -10.59 5.90 -2.41
CA GLU A 97 -11.00 4.96 -3.44
C GLU A 97 -10.96 3.51 -2.95
N ALA A 98 -9.89 3.10 -2.25
CA ALA A 98 -9.77 1.77 -1.65
C ALA A 98 -10.88 1.51 -0.63
N ILE A 99 -11.17 2.47 0.24
CA ILE A 99 -12.27 2.38 1.22
C ILE A 99 -13.63 2.24 0.50
N HIS A 100 -13.84 3.00 -0.57
CA HIS A 100 -15.08 2.94 -1.35
C HIS A 100 -15.25 1.59 -2.05
N ARG A 101 -14.18 1.03 -2.63
CA ARG A 101 -14.22 -0.32 -3.24
C ARG A 101 -14.65 -1.38 -2.22
N VAL A 102 -14.02 -1.40 -1.05
CA VAL A 102 -14.36 -2.34 0.03
C VAL A 102 -15.81 -2.18 0.49
N ARG A 103 -16.29 -0.93 0.67
CA ARG A 103 -17.66 -0.67 1.10
C ARG A 103 -18.69 -1.14 0.07
N ALA A 104 -18.41 -0.95 -1.22
CA ALA A 104 -19.28 -1.41 -2.30
C ALA A 104 -19.34 -2.95 -2.33
N SER A 105 -18.20 -3.63 -2.18
CA SER A 105 -18.15 -5.10 -2.15
C SER A 105 -18.90 -5.70 -0.95
N ASN A 106 -18.88 -5.05 0.21
CA ASN A 106 -19.58 -5.54 1.41
C ASN A 106 -21.11 -5.27 1.39
N ALA A 107 -21.58 -4.40 0.50
CA ALA A 107 -23.00 -4.10 0.33
C ALA A 107 -23.68 -4.99 -0.72
N SER A 108 -22.91 -5.85 -1.39
CA SER A 108 -23.32 -6.79 -2.45
C SER A 108 -23.60 -8.18 -1.88
#